data_AF-A0A6C0CQA1-F1
#
_entry.id   AF-A0A6C0CQA1-F1
#
_cell.length_a   1.000
_cell.length_b   1.000
_cell.length_c   1.000
_cell.angle_alpha   90.00
_cell.angle_beta   90.00
_cell.angle_gamma   90.00
#
_symmetry.space_group_name_H-M   'P 1'
#
loop_
_entity.id
_entity.type
_entity.pdbx_description
1 polymer ?
#
loop_
_entity_poly.entity_id
_entity_poly.type
_entity_poly.pdbx_seq_one_letter_code
_entity_poly.pdbx_strand_id
1 'polypeptide(L)'
;MIVFSEIRPGDLIKILVVIDDVEDELYANVAENREDYLIVKYYSESSLVYKNATVYILDEEENLLRGDSILEHHESCDSVFSHVKDDMYVLLEEVDIEDDDSEIHDESEDDGSDLESFIVSDTDIDGEMNLPPDHATIDRVWNEWEPSSPGSRRYKEMVERIEERARLQMDEINF
;
A
#
# COMPACT_ATOMS: atom_id res chain seq x y z
N MET A 1 -24.20 18.49 -17.40
CA MET A 1 -25.27 17.57 -17.82
C MET A 1 -24.75 16.84 -19.02
N ILE A 2 -24.60 15.51 -18.92
CA ILE A 2 -24.04 14.69 -20.01
C ILE A 2 -25.06 14.62 -21.15
N VAL A 3 -24.60 14.85 -22.39
CA VAL A 3 -25.44 14.72 -23.59
C VAL A 3 -25.04 13.44 -24.29
N PHE A 4 -25.88 12.40 -24.16
CA PHE A 4 -25.58 11.05 -24.67
C PHE A 4 -25.24 11.03 -26.16
N SER A 5 -25.88 11.88 -26.97
CA SER A 5 -25.64 12.00 -28.40
C SER A 5 -24.31 12.67 -28.78
N GLU A 6 -23.65 13.33 -27.83
CA GLU A 6 -22.35 13.99 -28.04
C GLU A 6 -21.16 13.05 -27.80
N ILE A 7 -21.38 11.92 -27.13
CA ILE A 7 -20.37 10.90 -26.86
C ILE A 7 -19.93 10.23 -28.16
N ARG A 8 -18.63 10.18 -28.42
CA ARG A 8 -18.06 9.63 -29.65
C ARG A 8 -17.16 8.41 -29.37
N PRO A 9 -16.95 7.55 -30.38
CA PRO A 9 -15.91 6.54 -30.31
C PRO A 9 -14.54 7.17 -29.99
N GLY A 10 -13.84 6.60 -29.00
CA GLY A 10 -12.57 7.09 -28.48
C GLY A 10 -12.70 7.96 -27.22
N ASP A 11 -13.90 8.43 -26.89
CA ASP A 11 -14.13 9.20 -25.67
C ASP A 11 -13.92 8.32 -24.43
N LEU A 12 -13.52 8.95 -23.33
CA LEU A 12 -13.40 8.31 -22.02
C LEU A 12 -14.63 8.66 -21.20
N ILE A 13 -15.20 7.67 -20.52
CA ILE A 13 -16.32 7.88 -19.61
C ILE A 13 -16.01 7.24 -18.26
N LYS A 14 -16.50 7.88 -17.19
CA LYS A 14 -16.57 7.27 -15.86
C LYS A 14 -17.98 6.76 -15.64
N ILE A 15 -18.10 5.52 -15.20
CA ILE A 15 -19.36 4.79 -15.15
C ILE A 15 -19.56 4.17 -13.77
N LEU A 16 -20.83 4.03 -13.39
CA LEU A 16 -21.22 3.28 -12.20
C LEU A 16 -21.72 1.90 -12.64
N VAL A 17 -21.06 0.85 -12.18
CA VAL A 17 -21.42 -0.55 -12.42
C VAL A 17 -21.82 -1.23 -11.12
N VAL A 18 -22.59 -2.32 -11.20
CA VAL A 18 -22.92 -3.13 -10.03
C VAL A 18 -22.22 -4.48 -10.18
N ILE A 19 -21.27 -4.76 -9.30
CA ILE A 19 -20.52 -6.02 -9.24
C ILE A 19 -20.82 -6.65 -7.88
N ASP A 20 -21.33 -7.88 -7.86
CA ASP A 20 -21.67 -8.61 -6.63
C ASP A 20 -22.53 -7.82 -5.61
N ASP A 21 -23.58 -7.15 -6.10
CA ASP A 21 -24.49 -6.28 -5.33
C ASP A 21 -23.82 -5.04 -4.69
N VAL A 22 -22.61 -4.70 -5.13
CA VAL A 22 -21.88 -3.48 -4.74
C VAL A 22 -21.76 -2.55 -5.95
N GLU A 23 -22.11 -1.27 -5.75
CA GLU A 23 -21.88 -0.23 -6.74
C GLU A 23 -20.40 0.15 -6.75
N ASP A 24 -19.79 0.12 -7.93
CA ASP A 24 -18.38 0.43 -8.14
C ASP A 24 -18.19 1.39 -9.33
N GLU A 25 -17.14 2.19 -9.26
CA GLU A 25 -16.84 3.21 -10.26
C GLU A 25 -15.70 2.75 -11.17
N LEU A 26 -15.98 2.65 -12.47
CA LEU A 26 -14.99 2.24 -13.45
C LEU A 26 -14.80 3.30 -14.54
N TYR A 27 -13.64 3.27 -15.18
CA TYR A 27 -13.39 4.00 -16.41
C TYR A 27 -13.63 3.09 -17.62
N ALA A 28 -14.13 3.65 -18.71
CA ALA A 28 -14.34 2.93 -19.96
C ALA A 28 -14.01 3.78 -21.18
N ASN A 29 -13.44 3.14 -22.20
CA ASN A 29 -13.29 3.71 -23.53
C ASN A 29 -14.53 3.40 -24.37
N VAL A 30 -15.07 4.40 -25.06
CA VAL A 30 -16.23 4.22 -25.94
C VAL A 30 -15.77 3.64 -27.27
N ALA A 31 -16.19 2.42 -27.60
CA ALA A 31 -15.94 1.79 -28.89
C ALA A 31 -16.98 2.22 -29.94
N GLU A 32 -18.26 2.28 -29.56
CA GLU A 32 -19.35 2.69 -30.45
C GLU A 32 -20.49 3.35 -29.68
N ASN A 33 -21.14 4.36 -30.29
CA ASN A 33 -22.36 4.97 -29.77
C ASN A 33 -23.57 4.53 -30.62
N ARG A 34 -24.49 3.78 -30.00
CA ARG A 34 -25.82 3.49 -30.54
C ARG A 34 -26.81 4.43 -29.86
N GLU A 35 -27.82 4.91 -30.58
CA GLU A 35 -28.79 5.90 -30.09
C GLU A 35 -29.38 5.58 -28.69
N ASP A 36 -29.45 4.30 -28.32
CA ASP A 36 -29.98 3.78 -27.07
C ASP A 36 -28.95 3.16 -26.09
N TYR A 37 -27.73 2.86 -26.51
CA TYR A 37 -26.66 2.31 -25.67
C TYR A 37 -25.25 2.54 -26.25
N LEU A 38 -24.23 2.51 -25.39
CA LEU A 38 -22.83 2.53 -25.81
C LEU A 38 -22.28 1.11 -25.81
N ILE A 39 -21.35 0.85 -26.74
CA ILE A 39 -20.44 -0.28 -26.67
C ILE A 39 -19.13 0.28 -26.14
N VAL A 40 -18.65 -0.27 -25.02
CA VAL A 40 -17.51 0.26 -24.28
C VAL A 40 -16.53 -0.86 -23.91
N LYS A 41 -15.28 -0.51 -23.68
CA LYS A 41 -14.23 -1.40 -23.16
C LYS A 41 -13.75 -0.84 -21.83
N TYR A 42 -13.69 -1.66 -20.80
CA TYR A 42 -13.33 -1.20 -19.47
C TYR A 42 -11.81 -1.06 -19.31
N TYR A 43 -11.43 -0.12 -18.46
CA TYR A 43 -10.08 -0.04 -17.92
C TYR A 43 -10.07 -0.83 -16.62
N SER A 44 -9.45 -2.00 -16.66
CA SER A 44 -9.32 -2.89 -15.50
C SER A 44 -8.05 -2.57 -14.72
N GLU A 45 -8.17 -2.47 -13.41
CA GLU A 45 -7.03 -2.29 -12.51
C GLU A 45 -6.12 -3.51 -12.54
N SER A 46 -4.81 -3.28 -12.56
CA SER A 46 -3.79 -4.32 -12.47
C SER A 46 -2.98 -4.17 -11.19
N SER A 47 -2.15 -5.17 -10.87
CA SER A 47 -1.16 -5.09 -9.78
C SER A 47 0.08 -4.29 -10.16
N LEU A 48 0.12 -3.73 -11.37
CA LEU A 48 1.26 -2.97 -11.86
C LEU A 48 1.17 -1.51 -11.39
N VAL A 49 2.31 -0.97 -11.00
CA VAL A 49 2.47 0.41 -10.54
C VAL A 49 3.53 1.10 -11.39
N TYR A 50 3.24 2.32 -11.84
CA TYR A 50 4.14 3.16 -12.60
C TYR A 50 4.17 4.56 -11.98
N LYS A 51 5.34 5.02 -11.52
CA LYS A 51 5.51 6.32 -10.85
C LYS A 51 4.48 6.54 -9.74
N ASN A 52 4.33 5.54 -8.87
CA ASN A 52 3.38 5.54 -7.76
C ASN A 52 1.88 5.65 -8.17
N ALA A 53 1.55 5.44 -9.45
CA ALA A 53 0.17 5.35 -9.95
C ALA A 53 -0.19 3.93 -10.35
N THR A 54 -1.44 3.53 -10.08
CA THR A 54 -1.95 2.23 -10.51
C THR A 54 -2.06 2.19 -12.04
N VAL A 55 -1.56 1.11 -12.63
CA VAL A 55 -1.67 0.87 -14.07
C VAL A 55 -2.98 0.16 -14.36
N TYR A 56 -3.74 0.75 -15.27
CA TYR A 56 -4.97 0.22 -15.84
C TYR A 56 -4.70 -0.42 -17.19
N ILE A 57 -5.34 -1.55 -17.46
CA ILE A 57 -5.26 -2.27 -18.73
C ILE A 57 -6.60 -2.14 -19.45
N LEU A 58 -6.57 -1.77 -20.73
CA LEU A 58 -7.78 -1.73 -21.54
C LEU A 58 -8.22 -3.15 -21.92
N ASP A 59 -9.39 -3.55 -21.45
CA ASP A 59 -9.93 -4.87 -21.75
C ASP A 59 -10.27 -5.04 -23.24
N GLU A 60 -10.05 -6.24 -23.76
CA GLU A 60 -10.46 -6.58 -25.12
C GLU A 60 -11.99 -6.76 -25.24
N GLU A 61 -12.66 -7.10 -24.14
CA GLU A 61 -14.09 -7.41 -24.08
C GLU A 61 -14.96 -6.16 -24.23
N GLU A 62 -15.93 -6.24 -25.14
CA GLU A 62 -16.91 -5.20 -25.37
C GLU A 62 -18.14 -5.38 -24.48
N ASN A 63 -18.52 -4.30 -23.80
CA ASN A 63 -19.62 -4.26 -22.86
C ASN A 63 -20.70 -3.26 -23.30
N LEU A 64 -21.96 -3.56 -22.97
CA LEU A 64 -23.11 -2.74 -23.32
C LEU A 64 -23.48 -1.85 -22.14
N LEU A 65 -23.46 -0.54 -22.35
CA LEU A 65 -23.73 0.44 -21.30
C LEU A 65 -24.90 1.36 -21.69
N ARG A 66 -25.81 1.62 -20.75
CA ARG A 66 -26.86 2.63 -20.95
C ARG A 66 -26.39 4.00 -20.45
N GLY A 67 -26.95 5.06 -21.05
CA GLY A 67 -26.62 6.43 -20.67
C GLY A 67 -26.84 6.77 -19.19
N ASP A 68 -27.75 6.07 -18.51
CA ASP A 68 -28.06 6.31 -17.09
C ASP A 68 -26.91 5.92 -16.13
N SER A 69 -25.99 5.06 -16.58
CA SER A 69 -24.84 4.61 -15.79
C SER A 69 -23.63 5.55 -15.89
N ILE A 70 -23.70 6.61 -16.70
CA ILE A 70 -22.56 7.50 -16.96
C ILE A 70 -22.51 8.59 -15.89
N LEU A 71 -21.39 8.65 -15.17
CA LEU A 71 -21.10 9.66 -14.15
C LEU A 71 -20.37 10.86 -14.76
N GLU A 72 -19.39 10.61 -15.62
CA GLU A 72 -18.56 11.62 -16.27
C GLU A 72 -18.28 11.27 -17.73
N HIS A 73 -18.08 12.30 -18.55
CA HIS A 73 -17.73 12.19 -19.96
C HIS A 73 -16.57 13.14 -20.28
N HIS A 74 -15.52 12.57 -20.85
CA HIS A 74 -14.29 13.24 -21.25
C HIS A 74 -14.07 13.02 -22.75
N GLU A 75 -14.06 14.11 -23.53
CA GLU A 75 -13.90 14.07 -25.00
C GLU A 75 -12.54 13.50 -25.46
N SER A 76 -11.58 13.36 -24.55
CA SER A 76 -10.25 12.81 -24.85
C SER A 76 -9.72 12.04 -23.66
N CYS A 77 -9.26 10.81 -23.90
CA CYS A 77 -8.59 9.97 -22.93
C CYS A 77 -7.38 10.68 -22.30
N ASP A 78 -6.61 11.42 -23.12
CA ASP A 78 -5.38 12.13 -22.73
C ASP A 78 -5.60 13.23 -21.67
N SER A 79 -6.85 13.56 -21.35
CA SER A 79 -7.16 14.53 -20.29
C SER A 79 -7.19 13.94 -18.89
N VAL A 80 -7.33 12.61 -18.78
CA VAL A 80 -7.46 11.88 -17.51
C VAL A 80 -6.41 10.78 -17.39
N PHE A 81 -6.17 10.04 -18.47
CA PHE A 81 -5.17 8.99 -18.53
C PHE A 81 -3.93 9.41 -19.32
N SER A 82 -2.78 8.91 -18.91
CA SER A 82 -1.57 8.87 -19.73
C SER A 82 -1.36 7.45 -20.25
N HIS A 83 -1.13 7.33 -21.54
CA HIS A 83 -0.63 6.09 -22.13
C HIS A 83 0.81 5.84 -21.65
N VAL A 84 1.08 4.64 -21.12
CA VAL A 84 2.42 4.25 -20.67
C VAL A 84 3.07 3.39 -21.75
N LYS A 85 2.45 2.25 -22.09
CA LYS A 85 2.97 1.28 -23.06
C LYS A 85 1.87 0.30 -23.47
N ASP A 86 1.85 -0.14 -24.74
CA ASP A 86 0.90 -1.12 -25.25
C ASP A 86 -0.57 -0.75 -24.93
N ASP A 87 -1.29 -1.54 -24.14
CA ASP A 87 -2.67 -1.25 -23.70
C ASP A 87 -2.73 -0.80 -22.21
N MET A 88 -1.61 -0.30 -21.67
CA MET A 88 -1.47 0.16 -20.29
C MET A 88 -1.55 1.68 -20.17
N TYR A 89 -2.35 2.13 -19.20
CA TYR A 89 -2.67 3.53 -18.95
C TYR A 89 -2.59 3.83 -17.44
N VAL A 90 -2.30 5.07 -17.07
CA VAL A 90 -2.28 5.53 -15.67
C VAL A 90 -3.08 6.82 -15.52
N LEU A 91 -3.69 7.04 -14.36
CA LEU A 91 -4.38 8.29 -14.06
C LEU A 91 -3.36 9.42 -13.88
N LEU A 92 -3.51 10.49 -14.67
CA LEU A 92 -2.61 11.66 -14.64
C LEU A 92 -2.52 12.32 -13.27
N GLU A 93 -3.59 12.24 -12.47
CA GLU A 93 -3.63 12.82 -11.13
C GLU A 93 -2.85 12.01 -10.08
N GLU A 94 -2.63 10.71 -10.33
CA GLU A 94 -1.93 9.81 -9.41
C GLU A 94 -0.43 9.72 -9.70
N VAL A 95 -0.02 10.01 -10.94
CA VAL A 95 1.39 9.92 -11.34
C VAL A 95 2.24 10.90 -10.54
N ASP A 96 3.23 10.36 -9.83
CA ASP A 96 4.25 11.15 -9.17
C ASP A 96 5.26 11.66 -10.22
N ILE A 97 5.17 12.94 -10.52
CA ILE A 97 6.06 13.62 -11.48
C ILE A 97 7.47 13.83 -10.94
N GLU A 98 7.69 13.74 -9.62
CA GLU A 98 9.02 13.86 -9.00
C GLU A 98 9.78 12.53 -9.04
N ASP A 99 9.08 11.41 -9.30
CA ASP A 99 9.71 10.12 -9.50
C ASP A 99 10.41 10.07 -10.87
N ASP A 100 11.74 9.94 -10.82
CA ASP A 100 12.59 9.80 -12.00
C ASP A 100 12.60 8.36 -12.54
N ASP A 101 12.15 7.37 -11.75
CA ASP A 101 12.04 6.00 -12.19
C ASP A 101 10.88 5.86 -13.19
N SER A 102 11.12 5.12 -14.26
CA SER A 102 10.14 4.85 -15.31
C SER A 102 9.94 3.35 -15.52
N GLU A 103 10.44 2.54 -14.60
CA GLU A 103 10.14 1.12 -14.53
C GLU A 103 8.69 0.91 -14.06
N ILE A 104 8.08 -0.17 -14.56
CA ILE A 104 6.76 -0.61 -14.11
C ILE A 104 7.02 -1.75 -13.13
N HIS A 105 6.55 -1.60 -11.90
CA HIS A 105 6.71 -2.58 -10.83
C HIS A 105 5.44 -3.42 -10.69
N ASP A 106 5.57 -4.72 -10.46
CA ASP A 106 4.43 -5.59 -10.16
C ASP A 106 4.37 -5.83 -8.65
N GLU A 107 3.39 -5.22 -7.97
CA GLU A 107 3.22 -5.38 -6.53
C GLU A 107 2.73 -6.78 -6.14
N SER A 108 2.28 -7.60 -7.09
CA SER A 108 1.92 -8.99 -6.80
C SER A 108 3.12 -9.93 -6.64
N GLU A 109 4.29 -9.53 -7.17
CA GLU A 109 5.55 -10.28 -7.02
C GLU A 109 6.31 -9.92 -5.73
N ASP A 110 5.94 -8.82 -5.06
CA ASP A 110 6.53 -8.44 -3.78
C ASP A 110 5.98 -9.33 -2.66
N ASP A 111 6.77 -10.33 -2.27
CA ASP A 111 6.47 -11.20 -1.14
C ASP A 111 6.80 -10.57 0.22
N GLY A 112 7.25 -9.31 0.23
CA GLY A 112 7.66 -8.60 1.43
C GLY A 112 8.93 -9.18 2.05
N SER A 113 9.74 -9.94 1.31
CA SER A 113 11.01 -10.50 1.80
C SER A 113 11.97 -9.41 2.29
N ASP A 114 11.92 -8.21 1.74
CA ASP A 114 12.67 -7.05 2.23
C ASP A 114 12.31 -6.66 3.68
N LEU A 115 11.09 -7.00 4.13
CA LEU A 115 10.61 -6.80 5.50
C LEU A 115 10.98 -7.94 6.44
N GLU A 116 11.50 -9.08 5.96
CA GLU A 116 11.93 -10.18 6.83
C GLU A 116 13.04 -9.74 7.79
N SER A 117 13.88 -8.78 7.39
CA SER A 117 14.93 -8.21 8.25
C SER A 117 14.40 -7.30 9.37
N PHE A 118 13.15 -6.84 9.28
CA PHE A 118 12.53 -5.98 10.29
C PHE A 118 12.03 -6.77 11.50
N ILE A 119 11.52 -7.99 11.27
CA ILE A 119 10.97 -8.84 12.33
C ILE A 119 12.07 -9.77 12.83
N VAL A 120 12.71 -9.37 13.93
CA VAL A 120 13.65 -10.24 14.64
C VAL A 120 12.83 -11.17 15.54
N SER A 121 12.95 -12.49 15.35
CA SER A 121 12.39 -13.46 16.29
C SER A 121 13.01 -13.25 17.66
N ASP A 122 12.21 -13.32 18.73
CA ASP A 122 12.71 -13.34 20.11
C ASP A 122 13.69 -14.52 20.36
N THR A 123 13.72 -15.50 19.45
CA THR A 123 14.58 -16.70 19.50
C THR A 123 15.87 -16.55 18.69
N ASP A 124 15.94 -15.59 17.75
CA ASP A 124 17.06 -15.38 16.83
C ASP A 124 18.07 -14.37 17.42
N ILE A 125 18.34 -14.45 18.72
CA ILE A 125 19.51 -13.83 19.31
C ILE A 125 20.69 -14.74 18.93
N ASP A 126 21.31 -14.48 17.78
CA ASP A 126 22.47 -15.22 17.31
C ASP A 126 23.69 -14.88 18.21
N GLY A 127 23.83 -15.63 19.30
CA GLY A 127 24.98 -15.60 20.20
C GLY A 127 24.69 -15.16 21.64
N GLU A 128 25.77 -15.14 22.45
CA GLU A 128 25.76 -14.65 23.82
C GLU A 128 25.31 -13.18 23.82
N MET A 129 24.27 -12.82 24.58
CA MET A 129 23.83 -11.42 24.72
C MET A 129 24.95 -10.62 25.39
N ASN A 130 25.81 -10.02 24.57
CA ASN A 130 26.99 -9.29 25.04
C ASN A 130 26.54 -8.02 25.75
N LEU A 131 26.73 -7.98 27.07
CA LEU A 131 26.49 -6.79 27.85
C LEU A 131 27.37 -5.63 27.34
N PRO A 132 26.88 -4.39 27.31
CA PRO A 132 27.68 -3.24 26.95
C PRO A 132 28.97 -3.16 27.79
N PRO A 133 30.10 -2.69 27.24
CA PRO A 133 31.41 -2.77 27.89
C PRO A 133 31.48 -2.06 29.26
N ASP A 134 30.64 -1.04 29.48
CA ASP A 134 30.61 -0.27 30.73
C ASP A 134 29.53 -0.74 31.73
N HIS A 135 28.84 -1.87 31.45
CA HIS A 135 27.73 -2.35 32.28
C HIS A 135 28.12 -2.46 33.76
N ALA A 136 29.32 -3.01 34.05
CA ALA A 136 29.79 -3.23 35.41
C ALA A 136 29.89 -1.92 36.24
N THR A 137 30.16 -0.80 35.58
CA THR A 137 30.21 0.51 36.26
C THR A 137 28.81 0.99 36.60
N ILE A 138 27.87 0.83 35.68
CA ILE A 138 26.46 1.23 35.86
C ILE A 138 25.81 0.35 36.93
N ASP A 139 26.02 -0.97 36.88
CA ASP A 139 25.51 -1.93 37.84
C ASP A 139 25.98 -1.60 39.26
N ARG A 140 27.26 -1.22 39.40
CA ARG A 140 27.81 -0.81 40.69
C ARG A 140 27.13 0.46 41.23
N VAL A 141 27.03 1.50 40.40
CA VAL A 141 26.38 2.76 40.79
C VAL A 141 24.89 2.55 41.11
N TRP A 142 24.21 1.70 40.35
CA TRP A 142 22.81 1.34 40.56
C TRP A 142 22.60 0.60 41.88
N ASN A 143 23.46 -0.37 42.21
CA ASN A 143 23.42 -1.13 43.46
C ASN A 143 23.70 -0.24 44.67
N GLU A 144 24.69 0.65 44.59
CA GLU A 144 25.05 1.60 45.65
C GLU A 144 23.99 2.70 45.87
N TRP A 145 23.15 2.98 44.87
CA TRP A 145 22.14 4.03 44.95
C TRP A 145 20.96 3.64 45.84
N GLU A 146 20.78 4.34 46.97
CA GLU A 146 19.60 4.20 47.83
C GLU A 146 18.56 5.31 47.58
N PRO A 147 17.41 5.00 46.95
CA PRO A 147 16.39 6.00 46.68
C PRO A 147 15.71 6.55 47.95
N SER A 148 15.70 7.88 48.08
CA SER A 148 15.12 8.58 49.23
C SER A 148 13.61 8.81 49.13
N SER A 149 13.07 8.92 47.91
CA SER A 149 11.63 9.18 47.69
C SER A 149 10.84 7.87 47.52
N PRO A 150 9.54 7.85 47.89
CA PRO A 150 8.67 6.70 47.66
C PRO A 150 8.56 6.28 46.19
N GLY A 151 8.58 7.25 45.25
CA GLY A 151 8.50 6.97 43.81
C GLY A 151 9.77 6.32 43.28
N SER A 152 10.94 6.84 43.67
CA SER A 152 12.23 6.28 43.27
C SER A 152 12.48 4.87 43.84
N ARG A 153 11.93 4.57 45.03
CA ARG A 153 11.97 3.21 45.60
C ARG A 153 11.18 2.22 44.75
N ARG A 154 9.93 2.56 44.40
CA ARG A 154 9.08 1.73 43.53
C ARG A 154 9.69 1.53 42.14
N TYR A 155 10.34 2.57 41.61
CA TYR A 155 11.06 2.48 40.34
C TYR A 155 12.22 1.48 40.43
N LYS A 156 13.06 1.58 41.46
CA LYS A 156 14.18 0.65 41.67
C LYS A 156 13.68 -0.80 41.84
N GLU A 157 12.67 -1.03 42.68
CA GLU A 157 12.05 -2.36 42.87
C GLU A 157 11.47 -2.93 41.56
N MET A 158 10.86 -2.08 40.72
CA MET A 158 10.30 -2.52 39.45
C MET A 158 11.39 -2.96 38.47
N VAL A 159 12.45 -2.17 38.36
CA VAL A 159 13.60 -2.47 37.48
C VAL A 159 14.30 -3.74 37.94
N GLU A 160 14.56 -3.90 39.24
CA GLU A 160 15.17 -5.11 39.81
C GLU A 160 14.35 -6.38 39.50
N ARG A 161 13.02 -6.28 39.56
CA ARG A 161 12.13 -7.41 39.22
C ARG A 161 12.12 -7.73 37.71
N ILE A 162 12.28 -6.73 36.86
CA ILE A 162 12.42 -6.94 35.40
C ILE A 162 13.76 -7.61 35.11
N GLU A 163 14.84 -7.15 35.75
CA GLU A 163 16.18 -7.72 35.63
C GLU A 163 16.21 -9.19 36.08
N GLU A 164 15.57 -9.52 37.20
CA GLU A 164 15.46 -10.90 37.68
C GLU A 164 14.79 -11.82 36.65
N ARG A 165 13.69 -11.36 36.04
CA ARG A 165 13.00 -12.12 34.97
C ARG A 165 13.85 -12.24 33.72
N ALA A 166 14.54 -11.17 33.32
CA ALA A 166 15.42 -11.20 32.15
C ALA A 166 16.59 -12.18 32.35
N ARG A 167 17.18 -12.22 33.55
CA ARG A 167 18.25 -13.18 33.89
C ARG A 167 17.74 -14.62 33.81
N LEU A 168 16.55 -14.91 34.34
CA LEU A 168 15.96 -16.25 34.24
C LEU A 168 15.71 -16.67 32.79
N GLN A 169 15.21 -15.76 31.96
CA GLN A 169 15.04 -16.02 30.52
C GLN A 169 16.38 -16.24 29.81
N MET A 170 17.41 -15.46 30.13
CA MET A 170 18.76 -15.69 29.59
C MET A 170 19.33 -17.06 30.00
N ASP A 171 19.15 -17.45 31.27
CA ASP A 171 19.60 -18.76 31.75
C ASP A 171 18.86 -19.91 31.05
N GLU A 172 17.56 -19.74 30.73
CA GLU A 172 16.78 -20.71 29.95
C GLU A 172 17.20 -20.78 28.48
N ILE A 173 17.55 -19.66 27.85
CA ILE A 173 18.01 -19.59 26.45
C ILE A 173 19.41 -20.19 26.28
N ASN A 174 20.29 -20.05 27.29
CA ASN A 174 21.68 -20.52 27.24
C ASN A 174 21.87 -22.00 27.65
N PHE A 175 20.80 -22.74 28.01
CA PHE A 175 20.85 -24.13 28.49
C PHE A 175 20.47 -25.15 27.40
#